data_AF-A0A7Z9XHD6-F1
#
_entry.id   AF-A0A7Z9XHD6-F1
#
_cell.length_a   1.000
_cell.length_b   1.000
_cell.length_c   1.000
_cell.angle_alpha   90.00
_cell.angle_beta   90.00
_cell.angle_gamma   90.00
#
_symmetry.space_group_name_H-M   'P 1'
#
loop_
_entity.id
_entity.type
_entity.pdbx_description
1 polymer ?
#
loop_
_entity_poly.entity_id
_entity_poly.type
_entity_poly.pdbx_seq_one_letter_code
_entity_poly.pdbx_strand_id
1 'polypeptide(L)'
;MKSIFMNQLAAITILVLLFNSETTGANSPPRQGGTLPAIRLAVPKDPAHRSYLGLSGEGLFDISQITADMVIIQIFSMYCPLCQREAFRVNELYEKIEKN
;
A
#
# COMPACT_ATOMS: atom_id res chain seq x y z
N MET A 1 -35.26 -3.64 41.72
CA MET A 1 -35.65 -2.90 40.49
C MET A 1 -34.52 -2.05 39.91
N LYS A 2 -33.82 -1.20 40.70
CA LYS A 2 -32.74 -0.32 40.19
C LYS A 2 -31.56 -1.06 39.55
N SER A 3 -31.10 -2.17 40.15
CA SER A 3 -29.99 -2.98 39.62
C SER A 3 -30.34 -3.71 38.31
N ILE A 4 -31.59 -4.19 38.19
CA ILE A 4 -32.08 -4.83 36.97
C ILE A 4 -32.14 -3.81 35.84
N PHE A 5 -32.69 -2.61 36.11
CA PHE A 5 -32.76 -1.53 35.13
C PHE A 5 -31.36 -1.06 34.66
N MET A 6 -30.39 -1.04 35.59
CA MET A 6 -29.01 -0.67 35.29
C MET A 6 -28.27 -1.73 34.46
N ASN A 7 -28.51 -3.02 34.70
CA ASN A 7 -27.98 -4.10 33.86
C ASN A 7 -28.59 -4.10 32.46
N GLN A 8 -29.89 -3.80 32.34
CA GLN A 8 -30.55 -3.69 31.02
C GLN A 8 -29.99 -2.51 30.22
N LEU A 9 -29.78 -1.36 30.87
CA LEU A 9 -29.14 -0.19 30.22
C LEU A 9 -27.71 -0.53 29.76
N ALA A 10 -26.91 -1.19 30.61
CA ALA A 10 -25.54 -1.58 30.25
C ALA A 10 -25.53 -2.57 29.07
N ALA A 11 -26.43 -3.56 29.06
CA ALA A 11 -26.55 -4.52 27.97
C ALA A 11 -26.94 -3.86 26.65
N ILE A 12 -27.87 -2.90 26.67
CA ILE A 12 -28.28 -2.14 25.48
C ILE A 12 -27.12 -1.30 24.95
N THR A 13 -26.38 -0.61 25.83
CA THR A 13 -25.23 0.20 25.41
C THR A 13 -24.12 -0.66 24.79
N ILE A 14 -23.82 -1.82 25.37
CA ILE A 14 -22.86 -2.79 24.82
C ILE A 14 -23.33 -3.31 23.46
N LEU A 15 -24.62 -3.64 23.33
CA LEU A 15 -25.20 -4.10 22.07
C LEU A 15 -25.07 -3.03 20.98
N VAL A 16 -25.40 -1.79 21.28
CA VAL A 16 -25.29 -0.66 20.35
C VAL A 16 -23.83 -0.45 19.91
N LEU A 17 -22.86 -0.57 20.82
CA LEU A 17 -21.44 -0.45 20.47
C LEU A 17 -20.95 -1.56 19.53
N LEU A 18 -21.44 -2.78 19.69
CA LEU A 18 -21.07 -3.91 18.80
C LEU A 18 -21.63 -3.74 17.38
N PHE A 19 -22.83 -3.15 17.23
CA PHE A 19 -23.47 -2.93 15.92
C PHE A 19 -22.87 -1.78 15.09
N ASN A 20 -22.08 -0.88 15.69
CA ASN A 20 -21.42 0.24 14.98
C ASN A 20 -19.99 -0.11 14.52
N SER A 21 -19.65 -1.39 14.43
CA SER A 21 -18.38 -1.82 13.85
C SER A 21 -18.42 -1.60 12.34
N GLU A 22 -17.96 -0.44 11.88
CA GLU A 22 -17.79 -0.17 10.45
C GLU A 22 -16.84 -1.22 9.86
N THR A 23 -17.37 -2.08 8.99
CA THR A 23 -16.56 -2.99 8.20
C THR A 23 -15.83 -2.17 7.14
N THR A 24 -14.60 -1.74 7.41
CA THR A 24 -13.71 -1.21 6.37
C THR A 24 -13.43 -2.31 5.35
N GLY A 25 -14.19 -2.29 4.24
CA GLY A 25 -13.92 -3.12 3.08
C GLY A 25 -12.61 -2.72 2.40
N ALA A 26 -12.04 -3.61 1.58
CA ALA A 26 -10.87 -3.29 0.78
C ALA A 26 -11.17 -2.08 -0.13
N ASN A 27 -10.36 -1.03 -0.04
CA ASN A 27 -10.47 0.13 -0.91
C ASN A 27 -10.34 -0.32 -2.39
N SER A 28 -11.20 0.24 -3.25
CA SER A 28 -11.08 0.02 -4.70
C SER A 28 -9.69 0.46 -5.20
N PRO A 29 -9.17 -0.15 -6.28
CA PRO A 29 -7.90 0.28 -6.85
C PRO A 29 -7.94 1.77 -7.24
N PRO A 30 -6.78 2.44 -7.28
CA PRO A 30 -6.71 3.85 -7.69
C PRO A 30 -7.37 4.05 -9.06
N ARG A 31 -8.22 5.06 -9.17
CA ARG A 31 -8.86 5.41 -10.45
C ARG A 31 -7.87 6.16 -11.33
N GLN A 32 -8.00 6.01 -12.65
CA GLN A 32 -7.26 6.82 -13.60
C GLN A 32 -7.48 8.31 -13.34
N GLY A 33 -6.40 9.11 -13.32
CA GLY A 33 -6.43 10.54 -13.00
C GLY A 33 -6.68 10.87 -11.53
N GLY A 34 -6.89 9.86 -10.67
CA GLY A 34 -7.00 10.03 -9.23
C GLY A 34 -5.65 10.14 -8.54
N THR A 35 -5.67 10.36 -7.22
CA THR A 35 -4.47 10.38 -6.39
C THR A 35 -4.07 8.96 -6.00
N LEU A 36 -2.78 8.65 -6.11
CA LEU A 36 -2.22 7.41 -5.56
C LEU A 36 -2.33 7.45 -4.02
N PRO A 37 -2.86 6.40 -3.36
CA PRO A 37 -2.84 6.30 -1.90
C PRO A 37 -1.42 6.37 -1.35
N ALA A 38 -1.27 6.79 -0.10
CA ALA A 38 0.03 6.75 0.57
C ALA A 38 0.54 5.30 0.64
N ILE A 39 1.67 5.03 -0.02
CA ILE A 39 2.34 3.73 0.00
C ILE A 39 3.71 3.94 0.61
N ARG A 40 3.94 3.28 1.75
CA ARG A 40 5.20 3.32 2.49
C ARG A 40 5.97 2.04 2.31
N LEU A 41 7.22 2.16 1.87
CA LEU A 41 8.13 1.04 1.63
C LEU A 41 9.41 1.23 2.45
N ALA A 42 10.07 0.12 2.77
CA ALA A 42 11.37 0.18 3.40
C ALA A 42 12.42 0.72 2.42
N VAL A 43 13.27 1.62 2.91
CA VAL A 43 14.40 2.12 2.13
C VAL A 43 15.30 0.93 1.74
N PRO A 44 15.70 0.81 0.45
CA PRO A 44 16.55 -0.30 0.02
C PRO A 44 17.86 -0.39 0.80
N LYS A 45 18.26 -1.62 1.13
CA LYS A 45 19.55 -1.89 1.78
C LYS A 45 20.74 -1.65 0.84
N ASP A 46 20.54 -1.98 -0.44
CA ASP A 46 21.55 -1.81 -1.48
C ASP A 46 21.73 -0.32 -1.81
N PRO A 47 22.94 0.24 -1.68
CA PRO A 47 23.22 1.62 -2.06
C PRO A 47 22.88 1.95 -3.51
N ALA A 48 23.06 1.02 -4.45
CA ALA A 48 22.77 1.24 -5.87
C ALA A 48 21.28 1.47 -6.10
N HIS A 49 20.41 0.68 -5.46
CA HIS A 49 18.95 0.87 -5.54
C HIS A 49 18.49 2.17 -4.88
N ARG A 50 19.11 2.57 -3.75
CA ARG A 50 18.81 3.87 -3.13
C ARG A 50 19.18 5.03 -4.07
N SER A 51 20.37 4.97 -4.67
CA SER A 51 20.83 5.98 -5.61
C SER A 51 19.92 6.07 -6.84
N TYR A 52 19.50 4.92 -7.40
CA TYR A 52 18.59 4.87 -8.54
C TYR A 52 17.24 5.53 -8.23
N LEU A 53 16.69 5.32 -7.03
CA LEU A 53 15.43 5.94 -6.60
C LEU A 53 15.57 7.39 -6.10
N GLY A 54 16.79 7.91 -6.02
CA GLY A 54 17.07 9.24 -5.44
C GLY A 54 16.78 9.33 -3.94
N LEU A 55 16.89 8.22 -3.20
CA LEU A 55 16.59 8.15 -1.76
C LEU A 55 17.85 8.29 -0.90
N SER A 56 17.70 8.88 0.28
CA SER A 56 18.74 8.99 1.31
C SER A 56 18.22 8.54 2.68
N GLY A 57 19.12 8.10 3.56
CA GLY A 57 18.79 7.72 4.93
C GLY A 57 18.32 6.27 5.09
N GLU A 58 17.58 6.02 6.16
CA GLU A 58 17.10 4.68 6.58
C GLU A 58 15.62 4.73 6.97
N GLY A 59 15.01 3.55 7.16
CA GLY A 59 13.63 3.43 7.63
C GLY A 59 12.63 3.24 6.49
N LEU A 60 11.55 4.03 6.50
CA LEU A 60 10.48 3.97 5.50
C LEU A 60 10.48 5.24 4.65
N PHE A 61 10.07 5.11 3.39
CA PHE A 61 9.82 6.23 2.49
C PHE A 61 8.43 6.10 1.85
N ASP A 62 7.80 7.22 1.56
CA ASP A 62 6.58 7.32 0.75
C ASP A 62 6.95 7.31 -0.75
N ILE A 63 6.19 6.62 -1.61
CA ILE A 63 6.51 6.55 -3.06
C ILE A 63 6.70 7.93 -3.71
N SER A 64 6.00 8.96 -3.23
CA SER A 64 6.14 10.35 -3.72
C SER A 64 7.51 10.99 -3.42
N GLN A 65 8.36 10.36 -2.61
CA GLN A 65 9.73 10.81 -2.32
C GLN A 65 10.75 10.31 -3.33
N ILE A 66 10.36 9.44 -4.28
CA ILE A 66 11.21 9.04 -5.40
C ILE A 66 11.46 10.26 -6.28
N THR A 67 12.72 10.53 -6.60
CA THR A 67 13.10 11.66 -7.45
C THR A 67 13.00 11.27 -8.92
N ALA A 68 11.82 11.45 -9.53
CA ALA A 68 11.56 11.19 -10.95
C ALA A 68 10.34 11.99 -11.45
N ASP A 69 10.28 12.28 -12.75
CA ASP A 69 9.12 12.93 -13.39
C ASP A 69 7.89 12.00 -13.45
N MET A 70 8.13 10.69 -13.55
CA MET A 70 7.10 9.66 -13.63
C MET A 70 7.55 8.39 -12.90
N VAL A 71 6.63 7.74 -12.19
CA VAL A 71 6.87 6.45 -11.51
C VAL A 71 5.92 5.39 -12.08
N ILE A 72 6.48 4.29 -12.57
CA ILE A 72 5.73 3.11 -13.02
C ILE A 72 5.76 2.06 -11.91
N ILE A 73 4.60 1.67 -11.38
CA ILE A 73 4.49 0.69 -10.29
C ILE A 73 3.97 -0.64 -10.84
N GLN A 74 4.83 -1.67 -10.86
CA GLN A 74 4.43 -3.04 -11.20
C GLN A 74 4.20 -3.86 -9.94
N ILE A 75 2.98 -4.33 -9.74
CA ILE A 75 2.69 -5.33 -8.69
C ILE A 75 3.13 -6.69 -9.21
N PHE A 76 4.16 -7.27 -8.58
CA PHE A 76 4.73 -8.55 -8.96
C PHE A 76 4.69 -9.51 -7.76
N SER A 77 4.27 -10.75 -7.99
CA SER A 77 4.39 -11.81 -6.99
C SER A 77 5.42 -12.83 -7.45
N MET A 78 6.43 -13.06 -6.61
CA MET A 78 7.43 -14.09 -6.84
C MET A 78 6.83 -15.50 -6.93
N TYR A 79 5.59 -15.70 -6.48
CA TYR A 79 4.92 -17.01 -6.50
C TYR A 79 3.87 -17.13 -7.61
N CYS A 80 3.70 -16.11 -8.44
CA CYS A 80 2.76 -16.15 -9.56
C CYS A 80 3.50 -16.61 -10.84
N PRO A 81 3.18 -17.80 -11.41
CA PRO A 81 3.86 -18.29 -12.61
C PRO A 81 3.70 -17.36 -13.82
N LEU A 82 2.54 -16.70 -13.92
CA LEU A 82 2.30 -15.71 -14.97
C LEU A 82 3.23 -14.51 -14.81
N CYS A 83 3.35 -13.95 -13.59
CA CYS A 83 4.25 -12.83 -13.33
C CYS A 83 5.70 -13.19 -13.65
N GLN A 84 6.17 -14.36 -13.20
CA GLN A 84 7.54 -14.82 -13.48
C GLN A 84 7.82 -14.90 -14.98
N ARG A 85 6.86 -15.39 -15.78
CA ARG A 85 6.99 -15.44 -17.24
C ARG A 85 7.11 -14.05 -17.86
N GLU A 86 6.51 -13.03 -17.27
CA GLU A 86 6.58 -11.64 -17.76
C GLU A 86 7.82 -10.88 -17.28
N ALA A 87 8.59 -11.41 -16.32
CA ALA A 87 9.69 -10.69 -15.68
C ALA A 87 10.76 -10.20 -16.67
N PHE A 88 11.06 -10.97 -17.72
CA PHE A 88 12.05 -10.58 -18.74
C PHE A 88 11.59 -9.34 -19.53
N ARG A 89 10.29 -9.18 -19.77
CA ARG A 89 9.74 -8.02 -20.50
C ARG A 89 9.86 -6.73 -19.69
N VAL A 90 9.80 -6.83 -18.37
CA VAL A 90 10.04 -5.68 -17.47
C VAL A 90 11.50 -5.21 -17.59
N ASN A 91 12.45 -6.13 -17.71
CA ASN A 91 13.85 -5.77 -17.96
C ASN A 91 14.06 -5.13 -19.34
N GLU A 92 13.40 -5.65 -20.38
CA GLU A 92 13.43 -5.02 -21.72
C GLU A 92 12.86 -3.60 -21.70
N LEU A 93 11.79 -3.37 -20.93
CA LEU A 93 11.22 -2.03 -20.75
C LEU A 93 12.20 -1.10 -20.05
N TYR A 94 12.83 -1.56 -18.96
CA TYR A 94 13.87 -0.82 -18.26
C TYR A 94 15.00 -0.40 -19.20
N GLU A 95 15.54 -1.34 -19.98
CA GLU A 95 16.61 -1.04 -20.94
C GLU A 95 16.19 0.00 -21.99
N LYS A 96 14.93 -0.03 -22.44
CA LYS A 96 14.42 0.96 -23.41
C LYS A 96 14.27 2.34 -22.81
N ILE A 97 13.92 2.44 -21.52
CA ILE A 97 13.81 3.71 -20.80
C ILE A 97 15.20 4.31 -20.61
N GLU A 98 16.18 3.52 -20.16
CA GLU A 98 17.54 4.00 -19.88
C GLU A 98 18.39 4.31 -21.13
N LYS A 99 18.01 3.77 -22.29
CA LYS A 99 18.73 4.01 -23.57
C LYS A 99 18.28 5.28 -24.31
N ASN A 100 17.22 5.95 -23.84
CA ASN A 100 16.75 7.23 -24.37
C ASN A 100 17.48 8.40 -23.71
#